data_AF-A0A2V9YRU4-F1
#
_entry.id   AF-A0A2V9YRU4-F1
#
_cell.length_a   1.000
_cell.length_b   1.000
_cell.length_c   1.000
_cell.angle_alpha   90.00
_cell.angle_beta   90.00
_cell.angle_gamma   90.00
#
_symmetry.space_group_name_H-M   'P 1'
#
loop_
_entity.id
_entity.type
_entity.pdbx_description
1 polymer ?
#
loop_
_entity_poly.entity_id
_entity_poly.type
_entity_poly.pdbx_seq_one_letter_code
_entity_poly.pdbx_strand_id
1 'polypeptide(L)'
;METFRKLFASLLVFVYHCFDRVVIQGYLPLLTRPEHIVHFFRDVHGIYPITKQALRQRTKDYQHWVEAFARNHRIPLRWPDKDMKKKGFRQEDYVRPYLRAMERRKRFGVYFIFKTMESGPTFHSRLPKYPTDDPHYRILKRNWSPYTHYYFYIRDEVLGPMILCVGSFLP
;
A
#
# COMPACT_ATOMS: atom_id res chain seq x y z
N MET A 1 8.32 -24.50 5.42
CA MET A 1 7.89 -25.45 4.38
C MET A 1 8.07 -26.91 4.81
N GLU A 2 9.14 -27.25 5.49
CA GLU A 2 9.46 -28.64 5.88
C GLU A 2 8.46 -29.26 6.88
N THR A 3 8.04 -28.50 7.90
CA THR A 3 7.05 -28.94 8.89
C THR A 3 5.66 -29.17 8.29
N PHE A 4 5.25 -28.29 7.37
CA PHE A 4 3.98 -28.41 6.64
C PHE A 4 3.94 -29.67 5.78
N ARG A 5 5.03 -29.93 5.04
CA ARG A 5 5.15 -31.16 4.25
C ARG A 5 5.12 -32.41 5.14
N LYS A 6 5.84 -32.41 6.28
CA LYS A 6 5.84 -33.56 7.20
C LYS A 6 4.45 -33.94 7.71
N LEU A 7 3.60 -32.95 8.00
CA LEU A 7 2.30 -33.17 8.62
C LEU A 7 1.19 -33.53 7.61
N PHE A 8 1.28 -33.02 6.38
CA PHE A 8 0.16 -33.09 5.42
C PHE A 8 0.50 -33.82 4.13
N ALA A 9 1.71 -34.40 3.97
CA ALA A 9 2.14 -35.08 2.75
C ALA A 9 1.21 -36.21 2.30
N SER A 10 0.69 -37.02 3.22
CA SER A 10 -0.23 -38.14 2.90
C SER A 10 -1.63 -37.68 2.45
N LEU A 11 -1.98 -36.43 2.75
CA LEU A 11 -3.26 -35.81 2.38
C LEU A 11 -3.13 -34.93 1.12
N LEU A 12 -1.91 -34.73 0.63
CA LEU A 12 -1.62 -33.97 -0.58
C LEU A 12 -1.61 -34.91 -1.78
N VAL A 13 -2.77 -35.03 -2.43
CA VAL A 13 -2.96 -35.86 -3.64
C VAL A 13 -2.36 -35.21 -4.91
N PHE A 14 -2.06 -33.90 -4.86
CA PHE A 14 -1.51 -33.15 -5.98
C PHE A 14 -0.21 -32.43 -5.59
N VAL A 15 0.76 -32.42 -6.52
CA VAL A 15 1.93 -31.54 -6.45
C VAL A 15 1.57 -30.23 -7.14
N TYR A 16 1.62 -29.12 -6.40
CA TYR A 16 1.30 -27.79 -6.94
C TYR A 16 2.50 -27.28 -7.77
N HIS A 17 2.48 -27.49 -9.09
CA HIS A 17 3.60 -27.16 -9.99
C HIS A 17 3.59 -25.71 -10.50
N CYS A 18 2.48 -25.00 -10.41
CA CYS A 18 2.30 -23.67 -11.01
C CYS A 18 1.46 -22.80 -10.09
N PHE A 19 2.09 -21.84 -9.40
CA PHE A 19 1.34 -20.72 -8.86
C PHE A 19 1.06 -19.76 -10.01
N ASP A 20 -0.19 -19.63 -10.43
CA ASP A 20 -0.60 -18.60 -11.39
C ASP A 20 -0.39 -17.18 -10.80
N ARG A 21 -0.55 -17.05 -9.47
CA ARG A 21 -0.27 -15.82 -8.73
C ARG A 21 0.01 -16.10 -7.25
N VAL A 22 1.06 -15.47 -6.72
CA VAL A 22 1.31 -15.39 -5.28
C VAL A 22 0.94 -13.99 -4.80
N VAL A 23 0.04 -13.89 -3.83
CA VAL A 23 -0.35 -12.62 -3.20
C VAL A 23 0.12 -12.62 -1.76
N ILE A 24 1.00 -11.68 -1.43
CA ILE A 24 1.50 -11.50 -0.07
C ILE A 24 0.89 -10.22 0.50
N GLN A 25 0.18 -10.35 1.60
CA GLN A 25 -0.35 -9.20 2.33
C GLN A 25 0.64 -8.78 3.41
N GLY A 26 1.24 -7.61 3.23
CA GLY A 26 2.08 -6.97 4.25
C GLY A 26 1.24 -6.06 5.15
N TYR A 27 1.52 -6.08 6.44
CA TYR A 27 0.91 -5.18 7.42
C TYR A 27 2.00 -4.63 8.36
N LEU A 28 1.89 -3.36 8.71
CA LEU A 28 2.70 -2.72 9.74
C LEU A 28 1.94 -2.84 11.08
N PRO A 29 2.30 -3.77 11.98
CA PRO A 29 1.44 -4.12 13.13
C PRO A 29 1.09 -2.91 14.02
N LEU A 30 2.04 -1.98 14.17
CA LEU A 30 1.89 -0.75 14.94
C LEU A 30 1.02 0.32 14.26
N LEU A 31 0.51 0.08 13.05
CA LEU A 31 -0.37 1.01 12.32
C LEU A 31 -1.76 0.41 12.01
N THR A 32 -2.10 -0.72 12.62
CA THR A 32 -3.38 -1.42 12.34
C THR A 32 -4.49 -1.11 13.35
N ARG A 33 -4.14 -0.69 14.57
CA ARG A 33 -5.09 -0.47 15.67
C ARG A 33 -5.05 0.99 16.16
N PRO A 34 -6.19 1.57 16.57
CA PRO A 34 -6.22 2.96 17.04
C PRO A 34 -5.22 3.26 18.14
N GLU A 35 -5.03 2.34 19.10
CA GLU A 35 -4.12 2.51 20.23
C GLU A 35 -2.67 2.58 19.77
N HIS A 36 -2.29 1.76 18.77
CA HIS A 36 -0.96 1.83 18.18
C HIS A 36 -0.75 3.10 17.35
N ILE A 37 -1.80 3.62 16.69
CA ILE A 37 -1.73 4.93 16.04
C ILE A 37 -1.53 6.05 17.07
N VAL A 38 -2.17 5.97 18.24
CA VAL A 38 -1.92 6.92 19.33
C VAL A 38 -0.45 6.88 19.74
N HIS A 39 0.10 5.69 19.98
CA HIS A 39 1.51 5.52 20.31
C HIS A 39 2.44 6.04 19.20
N PHE A 40 2.15 5.73 17.94
CA PHE A 40 2.94 6.16 16.80
C PHE A 40 3.01 7.69 16.67
N PHE A 41 1.87 8.38 16.81
CA PHE A 41 1.88 9.84 16.73
C PHE A 41 2.48 10.49 17.97
N ARG A 42 2.06 10.08 19.16
CA ARG A 42 2.46 10.72 20.42
C ARG A 42 3.88 10.36 20.83
N ASP A 43 4.19 9.08 20.88
CA ASP A 43 5.41 8.56 21.52
C ASP A 43 6.56 8.40 20.52
N VAL A 44 6.28 8.06 19.25
CA VAL A 44 7.31 7.93 18.20
C VAL A 44 7.56 9.26 17.46
N HIS A 45 6.49 9.99 17.10
CA HIS A 45 6.60 11.23 16.33
C HIS A 45 6.47 12.53 17.15
N GLY A 46 6.13 12.45 18.45
CA GLY A 46 5.98 13.64 19.29
C GLY A 46 4.81 14.56 18.90
N ILE A 47 3.84 14.06 18.13
CA ILE A 47 2.71 14.83 17.62
C ILE A 47 1.52 14.68 18.57
N TYR A 48 1.21 15.76 19.27
CA TYR A 48 0.03 15.88 20.12
C TYR A 48 -0.57 17.29 20.02
N PRO A 49 -1.91 17.45 19.89
CA PRO A 49 -2.92 16.42 19.75
C PRO A 49 -2.99 15.79 18.36
N ILE A 50 -3.49 14.55 18.29
CA ILE A 50 -3.64 13.81 17.02
C ILE A 50 -4.89 14.30 16.29
N THR A 51 -4.78 15.45 15.62
CA THR A 51 -5.90 16.07 14.89
C THR A 51 -6.10 15.44 13.50
N LYS A 52 -7.23 15.78 12.86
CA LYS A 52 -7.46 15.44 11.44
C LYS A 52 -6.34 15.98 10.54
N GLN A 53 -5.76 17.14 10.88
CA GLN A 53 -4.65 17.71 10.13
C GLN A 53 -3.37 16.88 10.27
N ALA A 54 -3.05 16.40 11.48
CA ALA A 54 -1.90 15.53 11.71
C ALA A 54 -1.97 14.25 10.85
N LEU A 55 -3.13 13.59 10.84
CA LEU A 55 -3.36 12.40 10.00
C LEU A 55 -3.24 12.71 8.50
N ARG A 56 -3.83 13.84 8.06
CA ARG A 56 -3.77 14.29 6.66
C ARG A 56 -2.34 14.64 6.24
N GLN A 57 -1.54 15.24 7.11
CA GLN A 57 -0.18 15.65 6.78
C GLN A 57 0.68 14.44 6.44
N ARG A 58 0.66 13.38 7.26
CA ARG A 58 1.37 12.12 6.98
C ARG A 58 1.02 11.50 5.63
N THR A 59 -0.28 11.44 5.35
CA THR A 59 -0.78 10.94 4.05
C THR A 59 -0.24 11.79 2.90
N LYS A 60 -0.24 13.12 3.04
CA LYS A 60 0.33 14.03 2.05
C LYS A 60 1.84 13.84 1.90
N ASP A 61 2.58 13.72 2.99
CA ASP A 61 4.03 13.58 2.97
C ASP A 61 4.43 12.33 2.16
N TYR A 62 3.75 11.21 2.41
CA TYR A 62 3.96 9.99 1.62
C TYR A 62 3.59 10.17 0.14
N GLN A 63 2.45 10.80 -0.16
CA GLN A 63 2.05 11.06 -1.55
C GLN A 63 3.08 11.95 -2.29
N HIS A 64 3.57 13.01 -1.65
CA HIS A 64 4.61 13.86 -2.23
C HIS A 64 5.92 13.10 -2.41
N TRP A 65 6.28 12.24 -1.45
CA TRP A 65 7.47 11.39 -1.57
C TRP A 65 7.37 10.45 -2.78
N VAL A 66 6.23 9.78 -2.98
CA VAL A 66 6.02 8.91 -4.16
C VAL A 66 6.09 9.71 -5.47
N GLU A 67 5.51 10.90 -5.50
CA GLU A 67 5.54 11.78 -6.68
C GLU A 67 6.95 12.30 -6.96
N ALA A 68 7.73 12.62 -5.93
CA ALA A 68 9.14 12.99 -6.06
C ALA A 68 9.99 11.80 -6.53
N PHE A 69 9.79 10.61 -5.96
CA PHE A 69 10.43 9.37 -6.40
C PHE A 69 10.17 9.10 -7.88
N ALA A 70 8.90 9.13 -8.31
CA ALA A 70 8.55 8.91 -9.71
C ALA A 70 9.23 9.92 -10.64
N ARG A 71 9.26 11.20 -10.26
CA ARG A 71 9.89 12.28 -11.02
C ARG A 71 11.41 12.11 -11.13
N ASN A 72 12.08 11.87 -10.00
CA ASN A 72 13.53 11.73 -9.93
C ASN A 72 14.03 10.54 -10.76
N HIS A 73 13.26 9.44 -10.76
CA HIS A 73 13.59 8.24 -11.52
C HIS A 73 13.00 8.20 -12.94
N ARG A 74 12.29 9.27 -13.35
CA ARG A 74 11.58 9.38 -14.64
C ARG A 74 10.61 8.20 -14.89
N ILE A 75 9.95 7.76 -13.82
CA ILE A 75 8.97 6.68 -13.84
C ILE A 75 7.59 7.28 -14.18
N PRO A 76 6.86 6.73 -15.15
CA PRO A 76 5.49 7.15 -15.40
C PRO A 76 4.60 6.84 -14.19
N LEU A 77 3.94 7.89 -13.68
CA LEU A 77 2.90 7.79 -12.65
C LEU A 77 1.60 8.28 -13.25
N ARG A 78 0.58 7.40 -13.33
CA ARG A 78 -0.68 7.70 -14.02
C ARG A 78 -1.90 7.31 -13.19
N TRP A 79 -2.96 8.11 -13.34
CA TRP A 79 -4.30 7.66 -13.01
C TRP A 79 -4.83 6.78 -14.14
N PRO A 80 -5.52 5.67 -13.88
CA PRO A 80 -6.17 4.90 -14.93
C PRO A 80 -7.26 5.74 -15.60
N ASP A 81 -7.14 5.92 -16.91
CA ASP A 81 -8.14 6.62 -17.72
C ASP A 81 -9.45 5.82 -17.82
N LYS A 82 -10.53 6.46 -18.30
CA LYS A 82 -11.85 5.81 -18.43
C LYS A 82 -11.78 4.52 -19.27
N ASP A 83 -10.97 4.51 -20.32
CA ASP A 83 -10.79 3.34 -21.18
C ASP A 83 -10.08 2.17 -20.47
N MET A 84 -9.20 2.48 -19.51
CA MET A 84 -8.49 1.48 -18.70
C MET A 84 -9.38 0.84 -17.62
N LYS A 85 -10.60 1.35 -17.44
CA LYS A 85 -11.60 0.82 -16.50
C LYS A 85 -12.65 -0.06 -17.19
N LYS A 86 -12.57 -0.22 -18.52
CA LYS A 86 -13.50 -1.06 -19.28
C LYS A 86 -13.28 -2.54 -18.96
N LYS A 87 -14.38 -3.31 -18.98
CA LYS A 87 -14.34 -4.76 -18.77
C LYS A 87 -13.41 -5.42 -19.81
N GLY A 88 -12.51 -6.28 -19.35
CA GLY A 88 -11.53 -6.96 -20.20
C GLY A 88 -10.20 -6.23 -20.38
N PHE A 89 -10.07 -4.99 -19.90
CA PHE A 89 -8.78 -4.30 -19.90
C PHE A 89 -7.85 -4.90 -18.84
N ARG A 90 -6.66 -5.33 -19.26
CA ARG A 90 -5.60 -5.83 -18.38
C ARG A 90 -4.55 -4.76 -18.19
N GLN A 91 -4.43 -4.24 -16.97
CA GLN A 91 -3.40 -3.25 -16.62
C GLN A 91 -1.99 -3.77 -16.91
N GLU A 92 -1.76 -5.07 -16.71
CA GLU A 92 -0.50 -5.76 -17.04
C GLU A 92 -0.12 -5.63 -18.53
N ASP A 93 -1.09 -5.71 -19.45
CA ASP A 93 -0.83 -5.60 -20.87
C ASP A 93 -0.46 -4.16 -21.26
N TYR A 94 -1.10 -3.18 -20.61
CA TYR A 94 -0.79 -1.76 -20.82
C TYR A 94 0.63 -1.39 -20.37
N VAL A 95 1.09 -1.93 -19.24
CA VAL A 95 2.43 -1.61 -18.72
C VAL A 95 3.53 -2.48 -19.34
N ARG A 96 3.18 -3.55 -20.07
CA ARG A 96 4.13 -4.48 -20.70
C ARG A 96 5.18 -3.82 -21.59
N PRO A 97 4.88 -2.78 -22.40
CA PRO A 97 5.90 -2.08 -23.19
C PRO A 97 7.01 -1.46 -22.32
N TYR A 98 6.67 -0.95 -21.13
CA TYR A 98 7.65 -0.39 -20.18
C TYR A 98 8.53 -1.47 -19.57
N LEU A 99 7.94 -2.63 -19.22
CA LEU A 99 8.68 -3.80 -18.75
C LEU A 99 9.69 -4.27 -19.82
N ARG A 100 9.24 -4.44 -21.07
CA ARG A 100 10.12 -4.83 -22.19
C ARG A 100 11.26 -3.84 -22.41
N ALA A 101 11.01 -2.54 -22.22
CA ALA A 101 12.08 -1.54 -22.30
C ALA A 101 13.13 -1.71 -21.20
N MET A 102 12.72 -2.07 -19.97
CA MET A 102 13.65 -2.38 -18.87
C MET A 102 14.45 -3.66 -19.13
N GLU A 103 13.80 -4.71 -19.66
CA GLU A 103 14.44 -5.98 -20.03
C GLU A 103 15.53 -5.78 -21.07
N ARG A 104 15.24 -5.07 -22.17
CA ARG A 104 16.23 -4.77 -23.22
C ARG A 104 17.44 -4.02 -22.69
N ARG A 105 17.22 -3.15 -21.69
CA ARG A 105 18.27 -2.36 -21.04
C ARG A 105 18.95 -3.10 -19.88
N LYS A 106 18.53 -4.33 -19.57
CA LYS A 106 18.97 -5.12 -18.41
C LYS A 106 18.88 -4.33 -17.09
N ARG A 107 17.83 -3.52 -16.92
CA ARG A 107 17.61 -2.69 -15.71
C ARG A 107 16.57 -3.30 -14.79
N PHE A 108 16.78 -3.17 -13.49
CA PHE A 108 15.86 -3.63 -12.44
C PHE A 108 15.28 -2.44 -11.66
N GLY A 109 14.19 -2.68 -10.95
CA GLY A 109 13.47 -1.69 -10.14
C GLY A 109 12.09 -1.33 -10.68
N VAL A 110 11.52 -0.25 -10.14
CA VAL A 110 10.19 0.24 -10.50
C VAL A 110 10.21 0.82 -11.91
N TYR A 111 9.29 0.39 -12.77
CA TYR A 111 9.20 0.83 -14.16
C TYR A 111 7.90 1.56 -14.50
N PHE A 112 6.86 1.42 -13.66
CA PHE A 112 5.58 2.10 -13.83
C PHE A 112 4.84 2.19 -12.49
N ILE A 113 4.04 3.24 -12.29
CA ILE A 113 3.18 3.40 -11.11
C ILE A 113 1.75 3.77 -11.54
N PHE A 114 0.76 2.96 -11.14
CA PHE A 114 -0.65 3.38 -11.18
C PHE A 114 -1.06 4.01 -9.85
N LYS A 115 -1.78 5.13 -9.93
CA LYS A 115 -2.43 5.81 -8.82
C LYS A 115 -3.94 5.58 -8.93
N THR A 116 -4.53 4.90 -7.95
CA THR A 116 -5.98 4.62 -7.90
C THR A 116 -6.60 5.19 -6.63
N MET A 117 -7.93 5.20 -6.56
CA MET A 117 -8.67 5.56 -5.37
C MET A 117 -9.58 4.41 -5.00
N GLU A 118 -9.31 3.77 -3.86
CA GLU A 118 -10.01 2.58 -3.40
C GLU A 118 -10.43 2.75 -1.95
N SER A 119 -11.55 2.13 -1.58
CA SER A 119 -12.07 2.17 -0.22
C SER A 119 -11.32 1.19 0.66
N GLY A 120 -10.84 1.67 1.81
CA GLY A 120 -10.14 0.84 2.78
C GLY A 120 -10.28 1.34 4.22
N PRO A 121 -9.64 0.66 5.18
CA PRO A 121 -9.66 1.08 6.57
C PRO A 121 -8.87 2.37 6.79
N THR A 122 -9.49 3.34 7.45
CA THR A 122 -8.88 4.61 7.85
C THR A 122 -9.11 4.92 9.33
N PHE A 123 -8.55 6.01 9.83
CA PHE A 123 -8.75 6.50 11.20
C PHE A 123 -9.25 7.94 11.19
N HIS A 124 -10.24 8.22 12.02
CA HIS A 124 -10.80 9.55 12.21
C HIS A 124 -10.51 10.03 13.62
N SER A 125 -9.94 11.23 13.72
CA SER A 125 -9.80 11.95 14.97
C SER A 125 -11.10 12.69 15.31
N ARG A 126 -11.63 12.46 16.52
CA ARG A 126 -12.84 13.11 17.04
C ARG A 126 -12.62 13.68 18.44
N LEU A 127 -13.36 14.74 18.75
CA LEU A 127 -13.50 15.19 20.12
C LEU A 127 -14.31 14.19 20.96
N PRO A 128 -13.96 13.98 22.23
CA PRO A 128 -14.84 13.36 23.20
C PRO A 128 -16.18 14.09 23.28
N LYS A 129 -17.27 13.34 23.52
CA LYS A 129 -18.61 13.92 23.70
C LYS A 129 -18.74 14.65 25.04
N TYR A 130 -18.04 14.18 26.07
CA TYR A 130 -18.04 14.75 27.42
C TYR A 130 -16.65 15.34 27.73
N PRO A 131 -16.56 16.34 28.61
CA PRO A 131 -15.28 16.89 29.03
C PRO A 131 -14.33 15.81 29.55
N THR A 132 -13.07 15.94 29.18
CA THR A 132 -11.95 15.13 29.68
C THR A 132 -10.96 16.05 30.37
N ASP A 133 -10.17 15.53 31.30
CA ASP A 133 -9.15 16.31 32.03
C ASP A 133 -8.17 17.00 31.08
N ASP A 134 -7.85 16.33 29.96
CA ASP A 134 -7.08 16.91 28.88
C ASP A 134 -8.02 17.52 27.81
N PRO A 135 -8.00 18.86 27.60
CA PRO A 135 -8.84 19.55 26.61
C PRO A 135 -8.40 19.29 25.16
N HIS A 136 -7.19 18.77 24.95
CA HIS A 136 -6.64 18.45 23.64
C HIS A 136 -6.84 16.98 23.25
N TYR A 137 -7.29 16.13 24.17
CA TYR A 137 -7.51 14.70 23.94
C TYR A 137 -8.43 14.45 22.74
N ARG A 138 -8.03 13.48 21.91
CA ARG A 138 -8.76 13.06 20.70
C ARG A 138 -8.97 11.57 20.72
N ILE A 139 -10.19 11.15 20.38
CA ILE A 139 -10.53 9.75 20.19
C ILE A 139 -10.25 9.40 18.73
N LEU A 140 -9.33 8.45 18.51
CA LEU A 140 -9.13 7.84 17.20
C LEU A 140 -10.12 6.70 17.00
N LYS A 141 -10.96 6.80 15.98
CA LYS A 141 -11.91 5.75 15.61
C LYS A 141 -11.57 5.19 14.23
N ARG A 142 -11.52 3.87 14.11
CA ARG A 142 -11.43 3.19 12.82
C ARG A 142 -12.68 3.48 11.98
N ASN A 143 -12.48 3.77 10.70
CA ASN A 143 -13.52 4.05 9.73
C ASN A 143 -13.21 3.33 8.40
N TRP A 144 -14.14 3.40 7.45
CA TRP A 144 -13.92 2.98 6.07
C TRP A 144 -14.12 4.19 5.16
N SER A 145 -13.13 4.52 4.35
CA SER A 145 -13.22 5.64 3.41
C SER A 145 -12.30 5.45 2.21
N PRO A 146 -12.60 6.07 1.07
CA PRO A 146 -11.68 6.06 -0.07
C PRO A 146 -10.39 6.80 0.26
N TYR A 147 -9.26 6.22 -0.13
CA TYR A 147 -7.96 6.87 -0.14
C TYR A 147 -7.16 6.40 -1.36
N THR A 148 -6.02 7.03 -1.61
CA THR A 148 -5.19 6.73 -2.77
C THR A 148 -4.37 5.47 -2.54
N HIS A 149 -4.32 4.59 -3.53
CA HIS A 149 -3.40 3.44 -3.57
C HIS A 149 -2.42 3.60 -4.72
N TYR A 150 -1.19 3.15 -4.49
CA TYR A 150 -0.13 3.14 -5.48
C TYR A 150 0.22 1.70 -5.83
N TYR A 151 0.09 1.34 -7.10
CA TYR A 151 0.53 0.06 -7.64
C TYR A 151 1.87 0.26 -8.34
N PHE A 152 2.94 -0.13 -7.65
CA PHE A 152 4.29 -0.11 -8.16
C PHE A 152 4.52 -1.38 -8.97
N TYR A 153 4.79 -1.22 -10.27
CA TYR A 153 5.23 -2.31 -11.12
C TYR A 153 6.74 -2.38 -11.09
N ILE A 154 7.26 -3.51 -10.63
CA ILE A 154 8.67 -3.72 -10.32
C ILE A 154 9.18 -4.85 -11.20
N ARG A 155 10.39 -4.69 -11.73
CA ARG A 155 11.17 -5.80 -12.30
C ARG A 155 12.30 -6.12 -11.33
N ASP A 156 12.17 -7.24 -10.62
CA ASP A 156 13.22 -7.76 -9.76
C ASP A 156 14.19 -8.65 -10.56
N GLU A 157 15.41 -8.81 -10.05
CA GLU A 157 16.45 -9.61 -10.68
C GLU A 157 16.18 -11.12 -10.57
N VAL A 158 15.64 -11.55 -9.43
CA VAL A 158 15.44 -12.97 -9.11
C VAL A 158 13.99 -13.37 -9.37
N LEU A 159 13.05 -12.59 -8.84
CA LEU A 159 11.62 -12.89 -8.89
C LEU A 159 10.95 -12.43 -10.20
N GLY A 160 11.64 -11.59 -10.98
CA GLY A 160 11.09 -11.05 -12.22
C GLY A 160 10.02 -9.98 -11.99
N PRO A 161 9.03 -9.84 -12.90
CA PRO A 161 7.98 -8.82 -12.80
C PRO A 161 7.03 -9.07 -11.63
N MET A 162 6.80 -8.05 -10.81
CA MET A 162 5.88 -8.09 -9.68
C MET A 162 5.13 -6.77 -9.49
N ILE A 163 4.09 -6.80 -8.67
CA ILE A 163 3.25 -5.64 -8.35
C ILE A 163 3.21 -5.48 -6.84
N LEU A 164 3.58 -4.29 -6.35
CA LEU A 164 3.43 -3.89 -4.97
C LEU A 164 2.32 -2.85 -4.86
N CYS A 165 1.25 -3.14 -4.11
CA CYS A 165 0.19 -2.18 -3.81
C CYS A 165 0.43 -1.58 -2.42
N VAL A 166 0.52 -0.24 -2.34
CA VAL A 166 0.65 0.49 -1.08
C VAL A 166 -0.47 1.53 -0.96
N GLY A 167 -1.26 1.41 0.10
CA GLY A 167 -2.24 2.42 0.49
C GLY A 167 -1.56 3.67 1.06
N SER A 168 -1.94 4.86 0.61
CA SER A 168 -1.33 6.12 1.06
C SER A 168 -1.84 6.64 2.40
N PHE A 169 -2.90 6.05 2.95
CA PHE A 169 -3.45 6.48 4.24
C PHE A 169 -2.64 5.89 5.41
N LEU A 170 -1.86 6.74 6.08
CA LEU A 170 -0.94 6.41 7.19
C LEU A 170 0.16 5.36 6.90
N PRO A 171 0.95 5.52 5.83
CA PRO A 171 2.40 5.30 5.83
C PRO A 171 3.17 6.47 6.45
#